data_AF-A0A0Q5H1I7-F1
#
_entry.id   AF-A0A0Q5H1I7-F1
#
_cell.length_a   1.000
_cell.length_b   1.000
_cell.length_c   1.000
_cell.angle_alpha   90.00
_cell.angle_beta   90.00
_cell.angle_gamma   90.00
#
_symmetry.space_group_name_H-M   'P 1'
#
loop_
_entity.id
_entity.type
_entity.pdbx_description
1 polymer ?
#
loop_
_entity_poly.entity_id
_entity_poly.type
_entity_poly.pdbx_seq_one_letter_code
_entity_poly.pdbx_strand_id
1 'polypeptide(L)'
;MKRASYSIAIASRRRRSRGVGIVTAIFLLVVLAGLGVALVTVFVNQRQAILLDEQGVRAHQAARAGIEWGLFQRLRAAPAGGRCADGSTTQVALGGDVLDKFTLHVSCTRTEGPAVEEGAPPLERWTIRAVACAPAKDDACPASWNNPDYVRRVIEVQI
;
A
#
# COMPACT_ATOMS: atom_id res chain seq x y z
N MET A 1 -69.66 31.90 47.70
CA MET A 1 -69.77 31.40 46.32
C MET A 1 -68.36 31.47 45.71
N LYS A 2 -67.46 30.48 45.68
CA LYS A 2 -67.38 29.09 45.18
C LYS A 2 -67.45 28.92 43.63
N ARG A 3 -66.26 28.60 43.07
CA ARG A 3 -65.91 27.85 41.82
C ARG A 3 -65.74 28.66 40.53
N ALA A 4 -64.81 28.38 39.60
CA ALA A 4 -63.92 27.24 39.39
C ALA A 4 -62.68 27.61 38.53
N SER A 5 -61.52 27.05 38.86
CA SER A 5 -60.36 26.94 37.95
C SER A 5 -60.63 25.86 36.90
N TYR A 6 -60.41 26.15 35.63
CA TYR A 6 -60.54 25.19 34.53
C TYR A 6 -59.17 24.60 34.20
N SER A 7 -58.89 23.37 34.66
CA SER A 7 -57.74 22.59 34.20
C SER A 7 -58.06 21.98 32.84
N ILE A 8 -57.37 22.42 31.80
CA ILE A 8 -57.39 21.78 30.49
C ILE A 8 -56.56 20.48 30.59
N ALA A 9 -57.24 19.36 30.78
CA ALA A 9 -56.63 18.04 30.66
C ALA A 9 -56.60 17.63 29.18
N ILE A 10 -55.41 17.58 28.58
CA ILE A 10 -55.20 16.99 27.26
C ILE A 10 -55.32 15.47 27.39
N ALA A 11 -56.52 14.94 27.16
CA ALA A 11 -56.76 13.51 27.14
C ALA A 11 -56.12 12.88 25.88
N SER A 12 -54.90 12.34 26.01
CA SER A 12 -54.31 11.50 24.97
C SER A 12 -55.06 10.16 24.87
N ARG A 13 -55.93 10.03 23.87
CA ARG A 13 -56.53 8.74 23.51
C ARG A 13 -55.43 7.85 22.93
N ARG A 14 -54.83 6.98 23.76
CA ARG A 14 -54.05 5.84 23.25
C ARG A 14 -54.99 4.91 22.49
N ARG A 15 -55.04 5.06 21.15
CA ARG A 15 -55.58 4.02 20.28
C ARG A 15 -54.73 2.78 20.48
N ARG A 16 -55.31 1.69 20.99
CA ARG A 16 -54.66 0.37 21.00
C ARG A 16 -54.59 -0.14 19.56
N SER A 17 -53.52 0.22 18.86
CA SER A 17 -53.11 -0.43 17.61
C SER A 17 -52.66 -1.86 17.94
N ARG A 18 -53.53 -2.83 17.69
CA ARG A 18 -53.26 -4.26 17.93
C ARG A 18 -52.70 -4.85 16.62
N GLY A 19 -51.45 -5.32 16.64
CA GLY A 19 -50.92 -6.29 15.66
C GLY A 19 -49.97 -5.76 14.57
N VAL A 20 -50.41 -4.88 13.68
CA VAL A 20 -49.66 -4.61 12.43
C VAL A 20 -48.37 -3.77 12.64
N GLY A 21 -48.36 -2.89 13.63
CA GLY A 21 -47.20 -2.00 13.90
C GLY A 21 -45.95 -2.74 14.37
N ILE A 22 -46.10 -3.87 15.08
CA ILE A 22 -44.93 -4.60 15.60
C ILE A 22 -44.21 -5.37 14.49
N VAL A 23 -44.96 -5.94 13.54
CA VAL A 23 -44.41 -6.69 12.41
C VAL A 23 -43.64 -5.75 11.47
N THR A 24 -44.22 -4.58 11.16
CA THR A 24 -43.58 -3.57 10.32
C THR A 24 -42.33 -2.97 10.98
N ALA A 25 -42.34 -2.73 12.29
CA ALA A 25 -41.17 -2.27 13.02
C ALA A 25 -40.02 -3.30 12.98
N ILE A 26 -40.31 -4.59 13.21
CA ILE A 26 -39.28 -5.65 13.14
C ILE A 26 -38.71 -5.76 11.72
N PHE A 27 -39.57 -5.72 10.69
CA PHE A 27 -39.12 -5.78 9.30
C PHE A 27 -38.14 -4.63 8.99
N LEU A 28 -38.49 -3.40 9.36
CA LEU A 28 -37.60 -2.25 9.18
C LEU A 28 -36.29 -2.39 9.96
N LEU A 29 -36.33 -2.88 11.19
CA LEU A 29 -35.13 -3.13 11.98
C LEU A 29 -34.19 -4.14 11.32
N VAL A 30 -34.72 -5.24 10.78
CA VAL A 30 -33.91 -6.26 10.09
C VAL A 30 -33.27 -5.69 8.82
N VAL A 31 -34.03 -4.93 8.02
CA VAL A 31 -33.50 -4.29 6.81
C VAL A 31 -32.41 -3.27 7.16
N LEU A 32 -32.66 -2.40 8.14
CA LEU A 32 -31.68 -1.41 8.59
C LEU A 32 -30.43 -2.07 9.18
N ALA A 33 -30.58 -3.17 9.92
CA ALA A 33 -29.45 -3.95 10.43
C ALA A 33 -28.63 -4.54 9.28
N GLY A 34 -29.27 -5.12 8.26
CA GLY A 34 -28.59 -5.62 7.06
C GLY A 34 -27.81 -4.53 6.31
N LEU A 35 -28.41 -3.36 6.14
CA LEU A 35 -27.74 -2.20 5.53
C LEU A 35 -26.57 -1.70 6.39
N GLY A 36 -26.73 -1.67 7.72
CA GLY A 36 -25.67 -1.29 8.65
C GLY A 36 -24.44 -2.20 8.52
N VAL A 37 -24.66 -3.51 8.45
CA VAL A 37 -23.57 -4.50 8.25
C VAL A 37 -22.88 -4.31 6.91
N ALA A 38 -23.65 -4.09 5.84
CA ALA A 38 -23.10 -3.86 4.50
C ALA A 38 -22.20 -2.61 4.48
N LEU A 39 -22.66 -1.51 5.08
CA LEU A 39 -21.89 -0.27 5.16
C LEU A 39 -20.57 -0.45 5.95
N VAL A 40 -20.62 -1.09 7.12
CA VAL A 40 -19.40 -1.34 7.92
C VAL A 40 -18.38 -2.15 7.13
N THR A 41 -18.82 -3.17 6.41
CA THR A 41 -17.94 -3.98 5.54
C THR A 41 -17.23 -3.12 4.49
N VAL A 42 -17.96 -2.22 3.83
CA VAL A 42 -17.38 -1.29 2.85
C VAL A 42 -16.36 -0.36 3.50
N PHE A 43 -16.68 0.22 4.66
CA PHE A 43 -15.76 1.12 5.37
C PHE A 43 -14.46 0.42 5.79
N VAL A 44 -14.53 -0.83 6.25
CA VAL A 44 -13.34 -1.61 6.62
C VAL A 44 -12.45 -1.85 5.40
N ASN A 45 -13.04 -2.23 4.27
CA ASN A 45 -12.30 -2.44 3.02
C ASN A 45 -11.66 -1.15 2.50
N GLN A 46 -12.36 -0.02 2.59
CA GLN A 46 -11.82 1.28 2.18
C GLN A 46 -10.59 1.70 2.98
N ARG A 47 -10.54 1.42 4.29
CA ARG A 47 -9.38 1.74 5.13
C ARG A 47 -8.14 0.96 4.71
N GLN A 48 -8.29 -0.32 4.39
CA GLN A 48 -7.17 -1.17 3.95
C GLN A 48 -6.61 -0.70 2.60
N ALA A 49 -7.46 -0.31 1.66
CA ALA A 49 -7.03 0.21 0.37
C ALA A 49 -6.18 1.49 0.50
N ILE A 50 -6.54 2.41 1.39
CA ILE A 50 -5.78 3.64 1.64
C ILE A 50 -4.39 3.32 2.21
N LEU A 51 -4.31 2.38 3.15
CA LEU A 51 -3.02 1.97 3.73
C LEU A 51 -2.10 1.34 2.68
N LEU A 52 -2.64 0.48 1.82
CA LEU A 52 -1.90 -0.16 0.73
C LEU A 52 -1.42 0.86 -0.31
N ASP A 53 -2.22 1.88 -0.62
CA ASP A 53 -1.82 2.96 -1.54
C ASP A 53 -0.65 3.78 -0.97
N GLU A 54 -0.76 4.20 0.29
CA GLU A 54 0.29 4.92 1.01
C GLU A 54 1.59 4.10 1.07
N GLN A 55 1.50 2.81 1.43
CA GLN A 55 2.64 1.90 1.43
C GLN A 55 3.22 1.71 0.02
N GLY A 56 2.36 1.68 -1.01
CA GLY A 56 2.74 1.62 -2.40
C GLY A 56 3.57 2.82 -2.87
N VAL A 57 3.24 4.02 -2.39
CA VAL A 57 4.01 5.26 -2.65
C VAL A 57 5.34 5.22 -1.92
N ARG A 58 5.37 4.82 -0.64
CA ARG A 58 6.62 4.70 0.14
C ARG A 58 7.58 3.68 -0.46
N ALA A 59 7.08 2.52 -0.88
CA ALA A 59 7.87 1.53 -1.61
C ALA A 59 8.44 2.10 -2.92
N HIS A 60 7.70 2.98 -3.61
CA HIS A 60 8.21 3.62 -4.83
C HIS A 60 9.35 4.59 -4.52
N GLN A 61 9.24 5.38 -3.45
CA GLN A 61 10.31 6.28 -3.02
C GLN A 61 11.56 5.51 -2.56
N ALA A 62 11.38 4.41 -1.83
CA ALA A 62 12.46 3.49 -1.47
C ALA A 62 13.19 2.95 -2.72
N ALA A 63 12.44 2.48 -3.73
CA ALA A 63 13.04 1.99 -4.97
C ALA A 63 13.76 3.10 -5.75
N ARG A 64 13.25 4.34 -5.76
CA ARG A 64 13.92 5.49 -6.40
C ARG A 64 15.25 5.80 -5.74
N ALA A 65 15.27 5.89 -4.42
CA ALA A 65 16.50 6.09 -3.65
C ALA A 65 17.52 4.96 -3.93
N GLY A 66 17.05 3.71 -4.08
CA GLY A 66 17.89 2.59 -4.46
C GLY A 66 18.50 2.69 -5.86
N ILE A 67 17.76 3.22 -6.84
CA ILE A 67 18.30 3.52 -8.17
C ILE A 67 19.34 4.63 -8.11
N GLU A 68 19.07 5.72 -7.40
CA GLU A 68 20.02 6.83 -7.27
C GLU A 68 21.32 6.38 -6.61
N TRP A 69 21.21 5.53 -5.58
CA TRP A 69 22.35 4.85 -4.98
C TRP A 69 23.04 3.95 -6.01
N GLY A 70 22.35 3.01 -6.66
CA GLY A 70 22.97 2.11 -7.64
C GLY A 70 23.72 2.86 -8.75
N LEU A 71 23.15 3.96 -9.23
CA LEU A 71 23.74 4.84 -10.23
C LEU A 71 24.99 5.55 -9.69
N PHE A 72 24.96 6.09 -8.47
CA PHE A 72 26.16 6.66 -7.83
C PHE A 72 27.27 5.62 -7.71
N GLN A 73 26.92 4.40 -7.31
CA GLN A 73 27.88 3.31 -7.12
C GLN A 73 28.54 2.94 -8.45
N ARG A 74 27.79 2.96 -9.57
CA ARG A 74 28.32 2.67 -10.89
C ARG A 74 29.11 3.83 -11.50
N LEU A 75 28.59 5.06 -11.43
CA LEU A 75 29.18 6.21 -12.12
C LEU A 75 30.34 6.85 -11.35
N ARG A 76 30.31 6.82 -10.02
CA ARG A 76 31.29 7.52 -9.18
C ARG A 76 32.14 6.60 -8.32
N ALA A 77 31.56 5.56 -7.74
CA ALA A 77 32.29 4.68 -6.84
C ALA A 77 33.02 3.52 -7.55
N ALA A 78 32.67 3.18 -8.79
CA ALA A 78 33.24 2.05 -9.50
C ALA A 78 34.79 2.06 -9.58
N PRO A 79 35.47 3.20 -9.85
CA PRO A 79 36.94 3.26 -9.87
C PRO A 79 37.60 2.91 -8.52
N ALA A 80 36.86 3.01 -7.42
CA ALA A 80 37.33 2.75 -6.06
C ALA A 80 36.73 1.45 -5.45
N GLY A 81 36.18 0.55 -6.27
CA GLY A 81 35.57 -0.69 -5.81
C GLY A 81 34.11 -0.54 -5.36
N GLY A 82 33.33 0.25 -6.10
CA GLY A 82 31.91 0.46 -5.85
C GLY A 82 31.09 -0.84 -5.76
N ARG A 83 29.98 -0.79 -5.02
CA ARG A 83 29.12 -1.96 -4.73
C ARG A 83 28.19 -2.41 -5.86
N CYS A 84 28.23 -1.72 -7.00
CA CYS A 84 27.47 -2.06 -8.19
C CYS A 84 28.41 -2.70 -9.23
N ALA A 85 28.77 -3.95 -8.96
CA ALA A 85 29.57 -4.81 -9.84
C ALA A 85 28.65 -5.69 -10.71
N ASP A 86 29.20 -6.28 -11.77
CA ASP A 86 28.45 -7.17 -12.64
C ASP A 86 27.91 -8.38 -11.87
N GLY A 87 26.62 -8.67 -12.01
CA GLY A 87 25.90 -9.72 -11.29
C GLY A 87 25.70 -9.48 -9.79
N SER A 88 26.12 -8.33 -9.26
CA SER A 88 25.98 -8.04 -7.83
C SER A 88 24.53 -7.73 -7.45
N THR A 89 24.13 -8.16 -6.25
CA THR A 89 22.91 -7.72 -5.58
C THR A 89 23.26 -7.27 -4.17
N THR A 90 22.93 -6.04 -3.83
CA THR A 90 23.23 -5.44 -2.54
C THR A 90 21.95 -5.03 -1.84
N GLN A 91 21.79 -5.47 -0.59
CA GLN A 91 20.76 -4.93 0.29
C GLN A 91 21.21 -3.56 0.80
N VAL A 92 20.36 -2.56 0.60
CA VAL A 92 20.63 -1.17 1.01
C VAL A 92 19.72 -0.84 2.17
N ALA A 93 20.31 -0.51 3.32
CA ALA A 93 19.54 -0.02 4.46
C ALA A 93 19.07 1.41 4.17
N LEU A 94 17.76 1.61 4.30
CA LEU A 94 17.14 2.94 4.22
C LEU A 94 17.09 3.55 5.62
N GLY A 95 17.30 4.86 5.72
CA GLY A 95 17.24 5.60 6.97
C GLY A 95 15.88 6.25 7.23
N GLY A 96 15.74 6.83 8.44
CA GLY A 96 14.53 7.52 8.90
C GLY A 96 13.47 6.58 9.49
N ASP A 97 12.37 7.13 9.99
CA ASP A 97 11.36 6.37 10.76
C ASP A 97 10.29 5.66 9.90
N VAL A 98 10.31 5.92 8.60
CA VAL A 98 9.28 5.47 7.65
C VAL A 98 9.83 4.46 6.64
N LEU A 99 11.01 4.72 6.09
CA LEU A 99 11.61 3.89 5.04
C LEU A 99 12.48 2.77 5.59
N ASP A 100 12.90 2.83 6.85
CA ASP A 100 13.60 1.76 7.57
C ASP A 100 12.81 0.45 7.62
N LYS A 101 11.48 0.53 7.55
CA LYS A 101 10.56 -0.62 7.50
C LYS A 101 10.51 -1.31 6.13
N PHE A 102 11.15 -0.76 5.11
CA PHE A 102 11.19 -1.31 3.77
C PHE A 102 12.54 -1.97 3.52
N THR A 103 12.49 -3.17 2.95
CA THR A 103 13.69 -3.85 2.47
C THR A 103 13.94 -3.45 1.02
N LEU A 104 15.16 -3.02 0.73
CA LEU A 104 15.59 -2.58 -0.59
C LEU A 104 16.76 -3.44 -1.06
N HIS A 105 16.61 -4.02 -2.25
CA HIS A 105 17.66 -4.73 -2.97
C HIS A 105 17.98 -4.01 -4.27
N VAL A 106 19.26 -3.76 -4.51
CA VAL A 106 19.75 -3.16 -5.76
C VAL A 106 20.62 -4.19 -6.46
N SER A 107 20.21 -4.61 -7.66
CA SER A 107 20.95 -5.52 -8.51
C SER A 107 21.53 -4.79 -9.72
N CYS A 108 22.77 -5.09 -10.05
CA CYS A 108 23.49 -4.51 -11.18
C CYS A 108 23.93 -5.62 -12.13
N THR A 109 23.60 -5.48 -13.41
CA THR A 109 24.00 -6.43 -14.45
C THR A 109 24.61 -5.70 -15.63
N ARG A 110 25.75 -6.19 -16.11
CA ARG A 110 26.32 -5.75 -17.37
C ARG A 110 25.73 -6.58 -18.50
N THR A 111 25.46 -5.94 -19.62
CA THR A 111 25.02 -6.60 -20.86
C THR A 111 25.91 -6.09 -21.98
N GLU A 112 26.56 -7.02 -22.68
CA GLU A 112 27.36 -6.70 -23.85
C GLU A 112 26.44 -6.31 -25.02
N GLY A 113 26.74 -5.18 -25.65
CA GLY A 113 26.05 -4.66 -26.82
C GLY A 113 26.71 -5.09 -28.13
N PRO A 114 26.19 -4.62 -29.27
CA PRO A 114 26.79 -4.93 -30.56
C PRO A 114 28.21 -4.35 -30.66
N ALA A 115 29.10 -5.10 -31.30
CA ALA A 115 30.37 -4.55 -31.76
C ALA A 115 30.07 -3.51 -32.84
N VAL A 116 30.59 -2.29 -32.66
CA VAL A 116 30.39 -1.18 -33.61
C VAL A 116 31.33 -1.28 -34.80
N GLU A 117 32.47 -1.96 -34.63
CA GLU A 117 33.48 -2.22 -35.65
C GLU A 117 34.21 -3.54 -35.35
N GLU A 118 34.79 -4.15 -36.38
CA GLU A 118 35.56 -5.40 -36.24
C GLU A 118 36.84 -5.15 -35.42
N GLY A 119 36.97 -5.84 -34.29
CA GLY A 119 38.12 -5.69 -33.38
C GLY A 119 37.96 -4.61 -32.30
N ALA A 120 36.87 -3.82 -32.31
CA ALA A 120 36.56 -2.88 -31.23
C ALA A 120 35.83 -3.58 -30.06
N PRO A 121 36.05 -3.16 -28.80
CA PRO A 121 35.28 -3.66 -27.68
C PRO A 121 33.78 -3.32 -27.86
N PRO A 122 32.87 -4.25 -27.54
CA PRO A 122 31.43 -4.01 -27.68
C PRO A 122 30.98 -2.88 -26.75
N LEU A 123 29.92 -2.17 -27.16
CA LEU A 123 29.29 -1.18 -26.28
C LEU A 123 28.77 -1.89 -25.03
N GLU A 124 29.12 -1.43 -23.84
CA GLU A 124 28.57 -1.97 -22.61
C GLU A 124 27.28 -1.24 -22.23
N ARG A 125 26.23 -2.01 -21.93
CA ARG A 125 25.00 -1.50 -21.32
C ARG A 125 24.91 -2.00 -19.89
N TRP A 126 24.56 -1.13 -18.97
CA TRP A 126 24.35 -1.49 -17.56
C TRP A 126 22.88 -1.39 -17.22
N THR A 127 22.34 -2.46 -16.65
CA THR A 127 20.99 -2.48 -16.11
C THR A 127 21.08 -2.45 -14.59
N ILE A 128 20.51 -1.40 -13.98
CA ILE A 128 20.44 -1.22 -12.54
C ILE A 128 18.97 -1.37 -12.16
N ARG A 129 18.68 -2.32 -11.27
CA ARG A 129 17.33 -2.65 -10.86
C ARG A 129 17.23 -2.57 -9.35
N ALA A 130 16.33 -1.71 -8.87
CA ALA A 130 16.02 -1.55 -7.45
C ALA A 130 14.66 -2.15 -7.15
N VAL A 131 14.60 -3.02 -6.14
CA VAL A 131 13.39 -3.69 -5.67
C VAL A 131 13.18 -3.33 -4.21
N ALA A 132 12.10 -2.62 -3.92
CA ALA A 132 11.69 -2.30 -2.55
C ALA A 132 10.39 -3.00 -2.19
N CYS A 133 10.30 -3.55 -0.98
CA CYS A 133 9.09 -4.21 -0.51
C CYS A 133 8.89 -4.08 1.00
N ALA A 134 7.64 -4.27 1.41
CA ALA A 134 7.25 -4.44 2.81
C ALA A 134 5.96 -5.30 2.89
N PRO A 135 5.84 -6.21 3.88
CA PRO A 135 6.94 -6.73 4.69
C PRO A 135 7.89 -7.58 3.83
N ALA A 136 9.15 -7.72 4.25
CA ALA A 136 10.08 -8.64 3.61
C ALA A 136 9.80 -10.09 4.03
N LYS A 137 10.09 -11.02 3.13
CA LYS A 137 10.06 -12.45 3.41
C LYS A 137 11.49 -12.96 3.40
N ASP A 138 11.99 -13.45 4.54
CA ASP A 138 13.37 -13.95 4.69
C ASP A 138 14.42 -12.94 4.17
N ASP A 139 14.28 -11.67 4.58
CA ASP A 139 15.07 -10.52 4.10
C ASP A 139 15.05 -10.28 2.58
N ALA A 140 14.13 -10.91 1.85
CA ALA A 140 14.00 -10.79 0.40
C ALA A 140 12.68 -10.13 -0.02
N CYS A 141 12.68 -9.66 -1.27
CA CYS A 141 11.52 -9.13 -1.97
C CYS A 141 11.09 -10.08 -3.11
N PRO A 142 10.38 -11.18 -2.81
CA PRO A 142 9.96 -12.16 -3.80
C PRO A 142 8.97 -11.57 -4.81
N ALA A 143 8.79 -12.25 -5.96
CA ALA A 143 7.87 -11.75 -6.97
C ALA A 143 6.39 -11.78 -6.56
N SER A 144 6.05 -12.76 -5.75
CA SER A 144 4.75 -12.90 -5.12
C SER A 144 4.92 -13.57 -3.77
N TRP A 145 4.02 -13.24 -2.85
CA TRP A 145 3.92 -13.86 -1.54
C TRP A 145 2.46 -13.76 -1.10
N ASN A 146 1.93 -14.84 -0.50
CA ASN A 146 0.55 -14.87 -0.02
C ASN A 146 0.42 -14.08 1.29
N ASN A 147 0.50 -12.76 1.18
CA ASN A 147 0.32 -11.83 2.27
C ASN A 147 -0.49 -10.62 1.74
N PRO A 148 -1.67 -10.34 2.31
CA PRO A 148 -2.54 -9.26 1.85
C PRO A 148 -1.91 -7.86 2.01
N ASP A 149 -0.94 -7.72 2.92
CA ASP A 149 -0.24 -6.45 3.20
C ASP A 149 1.06 -6.30 2.39
N TYR A 150 1.34 -7.23 1.46
CA TYR A 150 2.58 -7.22 0.70
C TYR A 150 2.54 -6.19 -0.43
N VAL A 151 3.38 -5.16 -0.32
CA VAL A 151 3.65 -4.21 -1.40
C VAL A 151 5.05 -4.40 -1.94
N ARG A 152 5.18 -4.30 -3.27
CA ARG A 152 6.45 -4.39 -3.97
C ARG A 152 6.51 -3.37 -5.10
N ARG A 153 7.61 -2.64 -5.17
CA ARG A 153 7.91 -1.73 -6.29
C ARG A 153 9.27 -2.08 -6.86
N VAL A 154 9.33 -2.07 -8.18
CA VAL A 154 10.54 -2.32 -8.96
C VAL A 154 10.76 -1.13 -9.87
N ILE A 155 11.95 -0.57 -9.83
CA ILE A 155 12.40 0.47 -10.77
C ILE A 155 13.66 -0.05 -11.43
N GLU A 156 13.78 0.18 -12.73
CA GLU A 156 14.90 -0.25 -13.53
C GLU A 156 15.37 0.90 -14.40
N VAL A 157 16.69 1.07 -14.49
CA VAL A 157 17.34 2.06 -15.34
C VAL A 157 18.43 1.37 -16.13
N GLN A 158 18.57 1.78 -17.39
CA GLN A 158 19.63 1.34 -18.27
C GLN A 158 20.53 2.54 -18.62
N ILE A 159 21.83 2.34 -18.55
CA ILE A 159 22.86 3.32 -18.93
C ILE A 159 23.88 2.71 -19.89
#